data_AF-R9T6X5-F1
#
_entry.id   AF-R9T6X5-F1
#
_cell.length_a   1.000
_cell.length_b   1.000
_cell.length_c   1.000
_cell.angle_alpha   90.00
_cell.angle_beta   90.00
_cell.angle_gamma   90.00
#
_symmetry.space_group_name_H-M   'P 1'
#
loop_
_entity.id
_entity.type
_entity.pdbx_description
1 polymer ?
#
loop_
_entity_poly.entity_id
_entity_poly.type
_entity_poly.pdbx_seq_one_letter_code
_entity_poly.pdbx_strand_id
1 'polypeptide(L)' 'MAREPVVIKLPKSIISYIDTKVCDGEFISRTDFIRYVMRWNIERDDEQ' A
#
# COMPACT_ATOMS: atom_id res chain seq x y z
N MET A 1 -19.98 -2.71 -7.98
CA MET A 1 -19.04 -2.77 -9.12
C MET A 1 -17.80 -3.52 -8.66
N ALA A 2 -17.42 -4.61 -9.34
CA ALA A 2 -16.16 -5.29 -9.04
C ALA A 2 -15.01 -4.36 -9.45
N ARG A 3 -14.08 -4.07 -8.53
CA ARG A 3 -12.91 -3.26 -8.84
C ARG A 3 -11.89 -4.13 -9.56
N GLU A 4 -11.41 -3.69 -10.71
CA GLU A 4 -10.40 -4.39 -11.47
C GLU A 4 -9.06 -4.39 -10.72
N PRO A 5 -8.37 -5.54 -10.60
CA PRO A 5 -7.09 -5.60 -9.91
C PRO A 5 -5.99 -4.95 -10.75
N VAL A 6 -5.28 -3.99 -10.16
CA VAL A 6 -4.08 -3.38 -10.76
C VAL A 6 -2.84 -4.07 -10.18
N VAL A 7 -1.93 -4.51 -11.05
CA VAL A 7 -0.65 -5.10 -10.66
C VAL A 7 0.46 -4.08 -10.87
N ILE A 8 1.24 -3.82 -9.83
CA ILE A 8 2.40 -2.92 -9.89
C ILE A 8 3.67 -3.68 -9.56
N LYS A 9 4.76 -3.33 -10.24
CA LYS A 9 6.10 -3.86 -9.93
C LYS A 9 6.79 -2.92 -8.95
N LEU A 10 7.27 -3.47 -7.84
CA LEU A 10 8.01 -2.74 -6.82
C LEU A 10 9.43 -3.29 -6.68
N PRO A 11 10.40 -2.46 -6.26
CA PRO A 11 11.71 -2.94 -5.86
C PRO A 11 11.61 -3.99 -4.75
N LYS A 12 12.51 -4.99 -4.75
CA LYS A 12 12.52 -6.08 -3.76
C LYS A 12 12.62 -5.57 -2.32
N SER A 13 13.41 -4.52 -2.09
CA SER A 13 13.55 -3.89 -0.77
C SER A 13 12.22 -3.35 -0.23
N ILE A 14 11.42 -2.73 -1.10
CA ILE A 14 10.09 -2.22 -0.75
C ILE A 14 9.14 -3.38 -0.43
N ILE A 15 9.15 -4.45 -1.23
CA ILE A 15 8.33 -5.64 -0.94
C ILE A 15 8.68 -6.22 0.42
N SER A 16 9.98 -6.39 0.71
CA SER A 16 10.44 -6.91 2.00
C SER A 16 10.00 -6.03 3.17
N TYR A 17 10.05 -4.71 3.00
CA TYR A 17 9.56 -3.78 4.01
C TYR A 17 8.05 -3.94 4.26
N ILE A 18 7.25 -4.02 3.19
CA ILE A 18 5.79 -4.23 3.31
C ILE A 18 5.49 -5.56 3.99
N ASP A 19 6.24 -6.61 3.67
CA ASP A 19 6.09 -7.93 4.28
C ASP A 19 6.32 -7.89 5.78
N THR A 20 7.37 -7.21 6.24
CA THR A 20 7.62 -7.00 7.67
C THR A 20 6.41 -6.32 8.33
N LYS A 21 5.86 -5.27 7.71
CA LYS A 21 4.68 -4.56 8.24
C LYS A 21 3.43 -5.43 8.35
N VAL A 22 3.25 -6.37 7.43
CA VAL A 22 2.16 -7.35 7.49
C VAL A 22 2.44 -8.41 8.56
N CYS A 23 3.67 -8.90 8.66
CA CYS A 23 4.09 -9.88 9.67
C CYS A 23 3.96 -9.34 11.10
N ASP A 24 4.27 -8.06 11.30
CA ASP A 24 4.15 -7.38 12.60
C ASP A 24 2.67 -7.10 12.97
N GLY A 25 1.73 -7.38 12.07
CA GLY A 25 0.30 -7.17 12.28
C GLY A 25 -0.15 -5.71 12.13
N GLU A 26 0.73 -4.81 11.68
CA GLU A 26 0.36 -3.41 11.41
C GLU A 26 -0.63 -3.28 10.24
N PHE A 27 -0.59 -4.22 9.28
CA PHE A 27 -1.48 -4.25 8.12
C PHE A 27 -2.00 -5.66 7.84
N ILE A 28 -3.25 -5.75 7.37
CA ILE A 28 -3.91 -7.03 7.09
C ILE A 28 -3.30 -7.72 5.85
N SER A 29 -2.83 -6.93 4.89
CA SER A 29 -2.23 -7.43 3.66
C SER A 29 -1.36 -6.38 2.97
N ARG A 30 -0.55 -6.79 2.00
CA ARG A 30 0.20 -5.87 1.14
C ARG A 30 -0.71 -4.84 0.45
N THR A 31 -1.89 -5.27 0.00
CA THR A 31 -2.86 -4.40 -0.65
C THR A 31 -3.41 -3.34 0.30
N ASP A 32 -3.60 -3.70 1.57
CA ASP A 32 -4.05 -2.78 2.62
C ASP A 32 -3.01 -1.68 2.86
N PHE A 33 -1.73 -2.07 2.98
CA PHE A 33 -0.62 -1.13 3.05
C PHE A 33 -0.56 -0.17 1.84
N ILE A 34 -0.66 -0.70 0.61
CA ILE A 34 -0.61 0.13 -0.61
C ILE A 34 -1.79 1.13 -0.63
N ARG A 35 -2.99 0.71 -0.23
CA ARG A 35 -4.15 1.60 -0.15
C ARG A 35 -3.98 2.68 0.90
N TYR A 36 -3.38 2.35 2.05
CA TYR A 36 -3.05 3.33 3.09
C TYR A 36 -2.11 4.41 2.56
N VAL A 37 -1.01 4.01 1.91
CA VAL A 37 -0.04 4.96 1.33
C VAL A 37 -0.68 5.82 0.23
N MET A 38 -1.49 5.23 -0.64
CA MET A 38 -2.18 5.98 -1.70
C MET A 38 -3.15 7.01 -1.12
N ARG A 39 -3.94 6.64 -0.11
CA ARG A 39 -4.84 7.58 0.57
C ARG A 39 -4.08 8.73 1.20
N TRP A 40 -2.99 8.44 1.90
CA TRP A 40 -2.15 9.45 2.53
C TRP A 40 -1.56 10.44 1.52
N ASN A 41 -1.20 10.00 0.31
CA ASN A 41 -0.73 10.93 -0.73
C ASN A 41 -1.88 11.81 -1.25
N ILE A 42 -3.06 11.23 -1.52
CA ILE A 42 -4.23 11.99 -1.99
C ILE A 42 -4.62 13.09 -0.99
N GLU A 43 -4.72 12.75 0.30
CA GLU A 43 -5.07 13.70 1.35
C GLU A 43 -4.07 14.87 1.44
N ARG A 44 -2.78 14.63 1.15
CA ARG A 44 -1.76 15.67 1.15
C ARG A 44 -1.73 16.52 -0.12
N ASP A 45 -2.14 15.95 -1.25
CA ASP A 45 -2.28 16.68 -2.50
C ASP A 45 -3.49 17.63 -2.45
N ASP A 46 -4.57 17.25 -1.75
CA ASP A 46 -5.75 18.10 -1.51
C ASP A 46 -5.48 19.27 -0.53
N GLU A 47 -4.38 19.22 0.24
CA GLU A 47 -3.96 20.26 1.18
C GLU A 47 -3.04 21.34 0.56
N GLN A 48 -2.66 21.21 -0.72
CA GLN A 48 -1.86 22.20 -1.47
C GLN A 48 -2.71 23.08 -2.39
#